data_AF-A0A097QS19-F1
#
_entry.id   AF-A0A097QS19-F1
#
_cell.length_a   1.000
_cell.length_b   1.000
_cell.length_c   1.000
_cell.angle_alpha   90.00
_cell.angle_beta   90.00
_cell.angle_gamma   90.00
#
_symmetry.space_group_name_H-M   'P 1'
#
loop_
_entity.id
_entity.type
_entity.pdbx_description
1 polymer ?
#
loop_
_entity_poly.entity_id
_entity_poly.type
_entity_poly.pdbx_seq_one_letter_code
_entity_poly.pdbx_strand_id
1 'polypeptide(L)'
;MEKTIIEWLRSGSDDANDIVDLPWEARQLEPGLYIAEHPKMPFTLMVSFGDGFVRLLVPMGLETFSMTKDEKLKVYHALLKLNAEVNLMKFLLMGMNDDVYLAVDLDTSSLEKDEFNDALSALLVGLLSAVSALGLEEEFEELLRERVLAMVYERLRNGASREELLDFLVSRVGMSKNEALALLSEVLPEESDRSYM
;
A
#
# COMPACT_ATOMS: atom_id res chain seq x y z
N MET A 1 -20.20 2.06 11.50
CA MET A 1 -18.75 1.82 11.55
C MET A 1 -18.11 1.96 10.17
N GLU A 2 -18.61 1.28 9.13
CA GLU A 2 -18.05 1.38 7.76
C GLU A 2 -17.76 2.81 7.29
N LYS A 3 -18.78 3.69 7.26
CA LYS A 3 -18.59 5.10 6.88
C LYS A 3 -17.52 5.81 7.72
N THR A 4 -17.51 5.56 9.03
CA THR A 4 -16.59 6.18 9.98
C THR A 4 -15.14 5.81 9.69
N ILE A 5 -14.85 4.52 9.43
CA ILE A 5 -13.50 4.07 9.10
C ILE A 5 -13.03 4.66 7.76
N ILE A 6 -13.92 4.69 6.76
CA ILE A 6 -13.58 5.28 5.47
C ILE A 6 -13.36 6.80 5.60
N GLU A 7 -14.11 7.48 6.47
CA GLU A 7 -13.87 8.88 6.81
C GLU A 7 -12.53 9.08 7.54
N TRP A 8 -12.15 8.20 8.46
CA TRP A 8 -10.84 8.26 9.11
C TRP A 8 -9.69 8.11 8.10
N LEU A 9 -9.77 7.14 7.19
CA LEU A 9 -8.79 6.96 6.12
C LEU A 9 -8.66 8.17 5.21
N ARG A 10 -9.77 8.84 4.89
CA ARG A 10 -9.77 10.03 4.02
C ARG A 10 -9.38 11.31 4.76
N SER A 11 -9.47 11.32 6.08
CA SER A 11 -9.08 12.46 6.90
C SER A 11 -7.56 12.53 7.02
N GLY A 12 -6.99 13.72 7.00
CA GLY A 12 -5.55 13.88 7.13
C GLY A 12 -5.00 15.08 6.39
N SER A 13 -3.69 15.10 6.24
CA SER A 13 -2.94 16.12 5.51
C SER A 13 -1.83 15.47 4.68
N ASP A 14 -1.62 15.97 3.48
CA ASP A 14 -0.57 15.51 2.58
C ASP A 14 0.84 15.73 3.15
N ASP A 15 0.99 16.71 4.03
CA ASP A 15 2.25 17.06 4.70
C ASP A 15 2.51 16.19 5.95
N ALA A 16 1.59 15.29 6.30
CA ALA A 16 1.80 14.41 7.44
C ALA A 16 2.98 13.45 7.21
N ASN A 17 3.74 13.22 8.29
CA ASN A 17 4.82 12.25 8.33
C ASN A 17 4.34 10.88 8.83
N ASP A 18 3.26 10.85 9.61
CA ASP A 18 2.70 9.63 10.17
C ASP A 18 1.63 9.05 9.23
N ILE A 19 1.67 7.74 9.03
CA ILE A 19 0.73 6.98 8.17
C ILE A 19 -0.73 7.22 8.56
N VAL A 20 -0.99 7.42 9.85
CA VAL A 20 -2.33 7.55 10.42
C VAL A 20 -2.97 8.90 10.12
N ASP A 21 -2.16 9.88 9.72
CA ASP A 21 -2.57 11.25 9.41
C ASP A 21 -2.53 11.54 7.90
N LEU A 22 -2.25 10.53 7.06
CA LEU A 22 -2.27 10.67 5.60
C LEU A 22 -3.70 10.56 5.05
N PRO A 23 -4.07 11.37 4.05
CA PRO A 23 -5.40 11.31 3.43
C PRO A 23 -5.44 10.25 2.33
N TRP A 24 -5.83 9.03 2.67
CA TRP A 24 -5.93 7.89 1.75
C TRP A 24 -7.05 8.08 0.71
N GLU A 25 -6.75 7.69 -0.52
CA GLU A 25 -7.74 7.56 -1.60
C GLU A 25 -8.48 6.22 -1.45
N ALA A 26 -9.61 6.23 -0.74
CA ALA A 26 -10.45 5.04 -0.53
C ALA A 26 -11.56 4.91 -1.59
N ARG A 27 -11.61 3.78 -2.30
CA ARG A 27 -12.57 3.42 -3.35
C ARG A 27 -13.28 2.12 -2.97
N GLN A 28 -14.60 2.06 -3.19
CA GLN A 28 -15.35 0.82 -2.99
C GLN A 28 -15.22 -0.08 -4.21
N LEU A 29 -14.87 -1.35 -4.01
CA LEU A 29 -14.87 -2.35 -5.07
C LEU A 29 -16.19 -3.12 -5.11
N GLU A 30 -16.62 -3.58 -3.94
CA GLU A 30 -17.84 -4.37 -3.75
C GLU A 30 -18.52 -3.95 -2.44
N PRO A 31 -19.79 -4.32 -2.21
CA PRO A 31 -20.44 -4.10 -0.91
C PRO A 31 -19.58 -4.67 0.23
N GLY A 32 -19.18 -3.82 1.18
CA GLY A 32 -18.32 -4.21 2.30
C GLY A 32 -16.83 -4.42 1.95
N LEU A 33 -16.37 -4.12 0.74
CA LEU A 33 -14.96 -4.21 0.37
C LEU A 33 -14.45 -2.91 -0.26
N TYR A 34 -13.42 -2.34 0.35
CA TYR A 34 -12.77 -1.13 -0.09
C TYR A 34 -11.29 -1.38 -0.37
N ILE A 35 -10.75 -0.60 -1.31
CA ILE A 35 -9.33 -0.40 -1.50
C ILE A 35 -8.99 1.03 -1.09
N ALA A 36 -7.95 1.20 -0.28
CA ALA A 36 -7.38 2.48 0.07
C ALA A 36 -5.92 2.55 -0.34
N GLU A 37 -5.54 3.66 -0.97
CA GLU A 37 -4.19 3.88 -1.48
C GLU A 37 -3.68 5.26 -1.07
N HIS A 38 -2.39 5.34 -0.75
CA HIS A 38 -1.70 6.60 -0.60
C HIS A 38 -0.33 6.54 -1.30
N PRO A 39 0.13 7.62 -1.97
CA PRO A 39 1.41 7.60 -2.69
C PRO A 39 2.65 7.41 -1.81
N LYS A 40 2.63 7.92 -0.57
CA LYS A 40 3.68 7.68 0.44
C LYS A 40 3.64 6.28 1.04
N MET A 41 2.61 5.48 0.74
CA MET A 41 2.43 4.18 1.37
C MET A 41 2.86 3.05 0.46
N PRO A 42 3.68 2.11 0.98
CA PRO A 42 4.28 1.07 0.17
C PRO A 42 3.34 -0.07 -0.17
N PHE A 43 2.06 0.05 0.18
CA PHE A 43 1.06 -0.98 -0.03
C PHE A 43 -0.31 -0.40 -0.37
N THR A 44 -1.11 -1.24 -1.03
CA THR A 44 -2.54 -1.04 -1.15
C THR A 44 -3.23 -1.68 0.05
N LEU A 45 -4.04 -0.91 0.75
CA LEU A 45 -4.81 -1.40 1.89
C LEU A 45 -6.17 -1.90 1.40
N MET A 46 -6.47 -3.16 1.64
CA MET A 46 -7.82 -3.71 1.46
C MET A 46 -8.55 -3.67 2.80
N VAL A 47 -9.76 -3.12 2.81
CA VAL A 47 -10.62 -3.02 4.00
C VAL A 47 -11.89 -3.81 3.76
N SER A 48 -12.04 -4.92 4.45
CA SER A 48 -13.19 -5.82 4.34
C SER A 48 -14.04 -5.76 5.60
N PHE A 49 -15.32 -5.45 5.43
CA PHE A 49 -16.31 -5.39 6.49
C PHE A 49 -17.11 -6.69 6.52
N GLY A 50 -17.23 -7.30 7.69
CA GLY A 50 -18.02 -8.50 7.94
C GLY A 50 -18.85 -8.39 9.22
N ASP A 51 -19.38 -9.53 9.67
CA ASP A 51 -20.27 -9.62 10.83
C ASP A 51 -19.54 -9.24 12.14
N GLY A 52 -19.57 -7.95 12.49
CA GLY A 52 -18.99 -7.41 13.71
C GLY A 52 -17.50 -7.08 13.64
N PHE A 53 -16.83 -7.37 12.52
CA PHE A 53 -15.39 -7.12 12.37
C PHE A 53 -15.09 -6.33 11.11
N VAL A 54 -14.01 -5.55 11.16
CA VAL A 54 -13.33 -5.03 9.99
C VAL A 54 -11.96 -5.69 9.91
N ARG A 55 -11.65 -6.21 8.73
CA ARG A 55 -10.35 -6.80 8.41
C ARG A 55 -9.58 -5.86 7.51
N LEU A 56 -8.40 -5.47 7.96
CA LEU A 56 -7.41 -4.75 7.17
C LEU A 56 -6.45 -5.77 6.57
N LEU A 57 -6.18 -5.67 5.28
CA LEU A 57 -5.38 -6.62 4.50
C LEU A 57 -4.37 -5.88 3.64
N VAL A 58 -3.15 -6.36 3.66
CA VAL A 58 -2.06 -5.91 2.79
C VAL A 58 -1.55 -7.11 2.01
N PRO A 59 -1.75 -7.17 0.68
CA PRO A 59 -1.15 -8.20 -0.16
C PRO A 59 0.37 -8.01 -0.20
N MET A 60 1.12 -9.09 0.04
CA MET A 60 2.59 -9.05 -0.01
C MET A 60 3.15 -9.21 -1.42
N GLY A 61 2.32 -9.59 -2.40
CA GLY A 61 2.79 -9.92 -3.76
C GLY A 61 3.60 -11.22 -3.83
N LEU A 62 3.53 -12.05 -2.79
CA LEU A 62 4.30 -13.28 -2.66
C LEU A 62 3.39 -14.51 -2.76
N GLU A 63 3.48 -15.21 -3.89
CA GLU A 63 2.76 -16.45 -4.18
C GLU A 63 3.61 -17.64 -3.73
N THR A 64 3.05 -18.57 -2.96
CA THR A 64 3.84 -19.67 -2.37
C THR A 64 3.49 -21.05 -2.90
N PHE A 65 2.33 -21.25 -3.51
CA PHE A 65 1.92 -22.54 -4.05
C PHE A 65 2.95 -23.16 -5.01
N SER A 66 3.50 -22.39 -5.94
CA SER A 66 4.46 -22.83 -6.97
C SER A 66 5.91 -22.98 -6.50
N MET A 67 6.24 -22.46 -5.30
CA MET A 67 7.59 -22.53 -4.74
C MET A 67 8.05 -23.96 -4.47
N THR A 68 9.37 -24.16 -4.47
CA THR A 68 9.93 -25.43 -3.98
C THR A 68 9.62 -25.61 -2.49
N LYS A 69 9.63 -26.86 -2.02
CA LYS A 69 9.32 -27.19 -0.63
C LYS A 69 10.22 -26.45 0.37
N ASP A 70 11.51 -26.32 0.05
CA ASP A 70 12.49 -25.72 0.96
C ASP A 70 12.35 -24.20 1.00
N GLU A 71 12.07 -23.55 -0.13
CA GLU A 71 11.74 -22.11 -0.19
C GLU A 71 10.47 -21.81 0.60
N LYS A 72 9.40 -22.57 0.34
CA LYS A 72 8.13 -22.46 1.04
C LYS A 72 8.29 -22.59 2.56
N LEU A 73 9.07 -23.57 3.01
CA LEU A 73 9.32 -23.78 4.44
C LEU A 73 10.08 -22.60 5.07
N LYS A 74 11.08 -22.05 4.37
CA LYS A 74 11.82 -20.86 4.84
C LYS A 74 10.89 -19.66 4.97
N VAL A 75 10.08 -19.38 3.95
CA VAL A 75 9.12 -18.28 3.94
C VAL A 75 8.14 -18.44 5.10
N TYR A 76 7.45 -19.58 5.21
CA TYR A 76 6.45 -19.79 6.26
C TYR A 76 7.05 -19.73 7.66
N HIS A 77 8.25 -20.29 7.87
CA HIS A 77 8.92 -20.21 9.16
C HIS A 77 9.27 -18.77 9.54
N ALA A 78 9.77 -17.96 8.60
CA ALA A 78 10.05 -16.55 8.83
C ALA A 78 8.77 -15.78 9.19
N LEU A 79 7.70 -15.92 8.39
CA LEU A 79 6.42 -15.24 8.62
C LEU A 79 5.75 -15.65 9.94
N LEU A 80 5.78 -16.94 10.28
CA LEU A 80 5.23 -17.43 11.56
C LEU A 80 5.99 -16.90 12.77
N LYS A 81 7.30 -16.67 12.67
CA LYS A 81 8.06 -16.02 13.73
C LYS A 81 7.66 -14.56 13.88
N LEU A 82 7.50 -13.84 12.77
CA LEU A 82 7.08 -12.45 12.80
C LEU A 82 5.70 -12.24 13.41
N ASN A 83 4.78 -13.20 13.27
CA ASN A 83 3.48 -13.19 13.97
C ASN A 83 3.60 -13.12 15.50
N ALA A 84 4.74 -13.53 16.07
CA ALA A 84 5.00 -13.45 17.51
C ALA A 84 5.76 -12.17 17.91
N GLU A 85 6.32 -11.43 16.95
CA GLU A 85 7.16 -10.26 17.19
C GLU A 85 6.40 -8.95 17.07
N VAL A 86 5.39 -8.89 16.18
CA VAL A 86 4.56 -7.70 15.98
C VAL A 86 3.13 -7.99 16.45
N ASN A 87 2.68 -7.27 17.48
CA ASN A 87 1.32 -7.42 18.02
C ASN A 87 0.26 -6.93 17.01
N LEU A 88 -0.99 -7.35 17.23
CA LEU A 88 -2.19 -6.98 16.46
C LEU A 88 -2.26 -7.51 15.02
N MET A 89 -1.13 -7.83 14.40
CA MET A 89 -1.08 -8.32 13.02
C MET A 89 -0.82 -9.83 12.92
N LYS A 90 -1.12 -10.38 11.75
CA LYS A 90 -0.78 -11.75 11.38
C LYS A 90 -0.55 -11.89 9.88
N PHE A 91 0.38 -12.75 9.50
CA PHE A 91 0.50 -13.29 8.16
C PHE A 91 -0.46 -14.46 7.97
N LEU A 92 -1.11 -14.51 6.82
CA LEU A 92 -2.03 -15.56 6.41
C LEU A 92 -1.90 -15.84 4.91
N LEU A 93 -2.45 -16.98 4.48
CA LEU A 93 -2.55 -17.36 3.07
C LEU A 93 -3.98 -17.19 2.58
N MET A 94 -4.15 -16.66 1.38
CA MET A 94 -5.46 -16.53 0.73
C MET A 94 -5.40 -16.98 -0.73
N GLY A 95 -6.58 -17.27 -1.27
CA GLY A 95 -6.73 -17.66 -2.67
C GLY A 95 -6.31 -19.10 -2.95
N MET A 96 -6.31 -19.46 -4.23
CA MET A 96 -5.96 -20.81 -4.68
C MET A 96 -4.44 -21.01 -4.83
N ASN A 97 -3.68 -19.92 -4.89
CA ASN A 97 -2.23 -19.93 -5.10
C ASN A 97 -1.44 -19.70 -3.80
N ASP A 98 -2.08 -19.77 -2.63
CA ASP A 98 -1.43 -19.50 -1.34
C ASP A 98 -0.67 -18.16 -1.35
N ASP A 99 -1.37 -17.10 -1.75
CA ASP A 99 -0.84 -15.74 -1.76
C ASP A 99 -0.71 -15.25 -0.30
N VAL A 100 0.44 -14.68 0.04
CA VAL A 100 0.71 -14.18 1.39
C VAL A 100 0.07 -12.80 1.57
N TYR A 101 -0.69 -12.67 2.65
CA TYR A 101 -1.25 -11.40 3.12
C TYR A 101 -0.82 -11.13 4.55
N LEU A 102 -0.64 -9.85 4.84
CA LEU A 102 -0.58 -9.33 6.21
C LEU A 102 -1.97 -8.80 6.59
N ALA A 103 -2.44 -9.10 7.78
CA ALA A 103 -3.79 -8.77 8.20
C ALA A 103 -3.89 -8.29 9.65
N VAL A 104 -4.85 -7.42 9.91
CA VAL A 104 -5.35 -7.06 11.25
C VAL A 104 -6.87 -7.22 11.26
N ASP A 105 -7.40 -7.83 12.31
CA ASP A 105 -8.84 -7.98 12.55
C ASP A 105 -9.25 -7.10 13.74
N LEU A 106 -10.20 -6.19 13.54
CA LEU A 106 -10.66 -5.26 14.56
C LEU A 106 -12.15 -5.46 14.83
N ASP A 107 -12.52 -5.54 16.12
CA ASP A 107 -13.92 -5.64 16.54
C ASP A 107 -14.60 -4.26 16.43
N THR A 108 -15.61 -4.18 15.56
CA THR A 108 -16.34 -2.94 15.29
C THR A 108 -17.22 -2.49 16.46
N SER A 109 -17.45 -3.33 17.48
CA SER A 109 -18.27 -2.98 18.64
C SER A 109 -17.64 -1.94 19.55
N SER A 110 -16.31 -1.90 19.60
CA SER A 110 -15.51 -1.01 20.46
C SER A 110 -14.42 -0.24 19.72
N LEU A 111 -14.31 -0.43 18.40
CA LEU A 111 -13.27 0.21 17.60
C LEU A 111 -13.32 1.74 17.65
N GLU A 112 -12.22 2.32 18.11
CA GLU A 112 -11.96 3.75 18.11
C GLU A 112 -10.86 4.12 17.10
N LYS A 113 -10.70 5.43 16.84
CA LYS A 113 -9.72 5.91 15.86
C LYS A 113 -8.29 5.53 16.23
N ASP A 114 -7.94 5.57 17.52
CA ASP A 114 -6.59 5.27 17.98
C ASP A 114 -6.23 3.79 17.76
N GLU A 115 -7.16 2.86 18.02
CA GLU A 115 -6.96 1.44 17.74
C GLU A 115 -6.84 1.17 16.23
N PHE A 116 -7.63 1.86 15.40
CA PHE A 116 -7.49 1.79 13.95
C PHE A 116 -6.12 2.30 13.47
N ASN A 117 -5.63 3.38 14.08
CA ASN A 117 -4.33 3.98 13.79
C ASN A 117 -3.17 3.05 14.19
N ASP A 118 -3.27 2.40 15.35
CA ASP A 118 -2.32 1.38 15.80
C ASP A 118 -2.29 0.20 14.82
N ALA A 119 -3.44 -0.21 14.29
CA ALA A 119 -3.53 -1.26 13.28
C ALA A 119 -2.80 -0.89 11.97
N LEU A 120 -2.96 0.34 11.48
CA LEU A 120 -2.23 0.82 10.28
C LEU A 120 -0.71 0.82 10.51
N SER A 121 -0.28 1.27 11.69
CA SER A 121 1.14 1.28 12.08
C SER A 121 1.70 -0.14 12.18
N ALA A 122 0.95 -1.07 12.78
CA ALA A 122 1.33 -2.48 12.87
C ALA A 122 1.45 -3.14 11.49
N LEU A 123 0.56 -2.80 10.54
CA LEU A 123 0.67 -3.27 9.16
C LEU A 123 1.95 -2.76 8.48
N LEU A 124 2.29 -1.48 8.62
CA LEU A 124 3.52 -0.93 8.05
C LEU A 124 4.77 -1.58 8.63
N VAL A 125 4.86 -1.66 9.97
CA VAL A 125 5.97 -2.32 10.66
C VAL A 125 6.08 -3.79 10.27
N GLY A 126 4.95 -4.49 10.19
CA GLY A 126 4.87 -5.88 9.79
C GLY A 126 5.37 -6.11 8.36
N LEU A 127 4.95 -5.27 7.42
CA LEU A 127 5.39 -5.31 6.03
C LEU A 127 6.92 -5.13 5.94
N LEU A 128 7.46 -4.06 6.54
CA LEU A 128 8.89 -3.78 6.49
C LEU A 128 9.72 -4.88 7.17
N SER A 129 9.21 -5.44 8.27
CA SER A 129 9.86 -6.57 8.96
C SER A 129 9.87 -7.84 8.11
N ALA A 130 8.79 -8.11 7.36
CA ALA A 130 8.73 -9.24 6.45
C ALA A 130 9.64 -9.07 5.24
N VAL A 131 9.67 -7.89 4.63
CA VAL A 131 10.61 -7.57 3.54
C VAL A 131 12.04 -7.88 3.97
N SER A 132 12.44 -7.40 5.15
CA SER A 132 13.80 -7.63 5.62
C SER A 132 14.08 -9.08 6.04
N ALA A 133 13.13 -9.73 6.71
CA ALA A 133 13.31 -11.13 7.14
C ALA A 133 13.40 -12.11 5.95
N LEU A 134 12.80 -11.76 4.81
CA LEU A 134 12.81 -12.57 3.60
C LEU A 134 13.92 -12.17 2.61
N GLY A 135 14.61 -11.06 2.85
CA GLY A 135 15.64 -10.55 1.95
C GLY A 135 15.08 -10.02 0.63
N LEU A 136 13.92 -9.36 0.68
CA LEU A 136 13.17 -8.87 -0.48
C LEU A 136 13.31 -7.35 -0.68
N GLU A 137 14.36 -6.73 -0.13
CA GLU A 137 14.51 -5.27 -0.16
C GLU A 137 14.60 -4.71 -1.58
N GLU A 138 15.33 -5.36 -2.49
CA GLU A 138 15.48 -4.91 -3.87
C GLU A 138 14.16 -5.00 -4.65
N GLU A 139 13.48 -6.14 -4.56
CA GLU A 139 12.16 -6.34 -5.19
C GLU A 139 11.12 -5.36 -4.63
N PHE A 140 11.20 -5.07 -3.33
CA PHE A 140 10.34 -4.10 -2.68
C PHE A 140 10.58 -2.69 -3.21
N GLU A 141 11.83 -2.24 -3.36
CA GLU A 141 12.16 -0.94 -3.95
C GLU A 141 11.65 -0.81 -5.40
N GLU A 142 11.78 -1.87 -6.20
CA GLU A 142 11.25 -1.91 -7.56
C GLU A 142 9.73 -1.77 -7.58
N LEU A 143 9.01 -2.51 -6.73
CA LEU A 143 7.56 -2.42 -6.61
C LEU A 143 7.09 -1.01 -6.21
N LEU A 144 7.82 -0.33 -5.32
CA LEU A 144 7.50 1.06 -4.96
C LEU A 144 7.65 2.01 -6.13
N ARG A 145 8.72 1.84 -6.91
CA ARG A 145 8.93 2.63 -8.14
C ARG A 145 7.79 2.40 -9.13
N GLU A 146 7.45 1.14 -9.41
CA GLU A 146 6.36 0.79 -10.34
C GLU A 146 5.02 1.37 -9.90
N ARG A 147 4.72 1.33 -8.60
CA ARG A 147 3.50 1.92 -8.03
C ARG A 147 3.43 3.42 -8.28
N VAL A 148 4.52 4.16 -8.03
CA VAL A 148 4.56 5.61 -8.28
C VAL A 148 4.36 5.88 -9.78
N LEU A 149 5.01 5.11 -10.65
CA LEU A 149 4.84 5.24 -12.10
C LEU A 149 3.38 5.01 -12.53
N ALA A 150 2.73 3.98 -12.00
CA ALA A 150 1.31 3.70 -12.28
C ALA A 150 0.41 4.88 -11.89
N MET A 151 0.65 5.49 -10.72
CA MET A 151 -0.07 6.68 -10.25
C MET A 151 0.16 7.91 -11.14
N VAL A 152 1.36 8.08 -11.69
CA VAL A 152 1.68 9.14 -12.67
C VAL A 152 0.96 8.89 -13.99
N TYR A 153 1.00 7.66 -14.51
CA TYR A 153 0.30 7.30 -15.76
C TYR A 153 -1.21 7.48 -15.64
N GLU A 154 -1.83 7.12 -14.51
CA GLU A 154 -3.25 7.34 -14.27
C GLU A 154 -3.60 8.84 -14.36
N ARG A 155 -2.81 9.70 -13.71
CA ARG A 155 -2.99 11.16 -13.75
C ARG A 155 -2.78 11.73 -15.15
N LEU A 156 -1.76 11.27 -15.86
CA LEU A 156 -1.50 11.66 -17.24
C LEU A 156 -2.68 11.29 -18.16
N ARG A 157 -3.24 10.08 -18.02
CA ARG A 157 -4.43 9.64 -18.75
C ARG A 157 -5.67 10.48 -18.43
N ASN A 158 -5.74 11.01 -17.22
CA ASN A 158 -6.80 11.94 -16.79
C ASN A 158 -6.54 13.40 -17.19
N GLY A 159 -5.49 13.67 -17.97
CA GLY A 159 -5.20 14.99 -18.54
C GLY A 159 -4.37 15.90 -17.63
N ALA A 160 -3.73 15.36 -16.60
CA ALA A 160 -2.84 16.15 -15.74
C ALA A 160 -1.67 16.74 -16.54
N SER A 161 -1.41 18.02 -16.33
CA SER A 161 -0.27 18.75 -16.88
C SER A 161 1.05 18.32 -16.22
N ARG A 162 2.17 18.66 -16.86
CA ARG A 162 3.50 18.42 -16.31
C ARG A 162 3.72 19.10 -14.95
N GLU A 163 3.15 20.30 -14.76
CA GLU A 163 3.23 21.02 -13.50
C GLU A 163 2.46 20.31 -12.38
N GLU A 164 1.25 19.83 -12.67
CA GLU A 164 0.44 19.06 -11.71
C GLU A 164 1.10 17.71 -11.35
N LEU A 165 1.72 17.05 -12.32
CA LEU A 165 2.48 15.82 -12.06
C LEU A 165 3.73 16.08 -11.21
N LEU A 166 4.42 17.20 -11.44
CA LEU A 166 5.58 17.59 -10.64
C LEU A 166 5.19 17.90 -9.20
N ASP A 167 4.10 18.66 -8.99
CA ASP A 167 3.57 18.93 -7.66
C ASP A 167 3.14 17.64 -6.95
N PHE A 168 2.47 16.73 -7.65
CA PHE A 168 2.14 15.42 -7.11
C PHE A 168 3.40 14.65 -6.63
N LEU A 169 4.44 14.56 -7.45
CA LEU A 169 5.66 13.82 -7.09
C LEU A 169 6.40 14.47 -5.91
N VAL A 170 6.44 15.80 -5.84
CA VAL A 170 7.15 16.49 -4.77
C VAL A 170 6.33 16.51 -3.48
N SER A 171 5.08 16.98 -3.56
CA SER A 171 4.24 17.27 -2.41
C SER A 171 3.56 16.01 -1.86
N ARG A 172 3.04 15.14 -2.76
CA ARG A 172 2.27 13.94 -2.36
C ARG A 172 3.12 12.70 -2.23
N VAL A 173 4.09 12.47 -3.12
CA VAL A 173 5.01 11.32 -3.03
C VAL A 173 6.18 11.61 -2.10
N GLY A 174 6.63 12.87 -2.02
CA GLY A 174 7.75 13.27 -1.18
C GLY A 174 9.12 13.19 -1.88
N MET A 175 9.15 13.11 -3.22
CA MET A 175 10.39 13.10 -3.97
C MET A 175 11.07 14.47 -3.95
N SER A 176 12.40 14.49 -4.06
CA SER A 176 13.07 15.75 -4.35
C SER A 176 12.66 16.27 -5.72
N LYS A 177 12.69 17.59 -5.91
CA LYS A 177 12.37 18.20 -7.21
C LYS A 177 13.22 17.64 -8.37
N ASN A 178 14.49 17.30 -8.09
CA ASN A 178 15.39 16.77 -9.10
C ASN A 178 15.03 15.34 -9.49
N GLU A 179 14.72 14.47 -8.52
CA GLU A 179 14.25 13.10 -8.78
C GLU A 179 12.91 13.10 -9.53
N ALA A 180 11.97 13.95 -9.11
CA ALA A 180 10.68 14.10 -9.77
C ALA A 180 10.84 14.54 -11.23
N LEU A 181 11.72 15.50 -11.51
CA LEU A 181 12.01 15.94 -12.88
C LEU A 181 12.63 14.84 -13.73
N ALA A 182 13.56 14.06 -13.17
CA ALA A 182 14.18 12.92 -13.87
C ALA A 182 13.13 11.86 -14.22
N LEU A 183 12.27 11.48 -13.27
CA LEU A 183 11.19 10.53 -13.51
C LEU A 183 10.21 11.04 -14.58
N LEU A 184 9.82 12.32 -14.53
CA LEU A 184 8.93 12.88 -15.56
C LEU A 184 9.56 12.92 -16.95
N SER A 185 10.88 13.09 -17.06
CA SER A 185 11.56 13.02 -18.36
C SER A 185 11.64 11.61 -18.94
N GLU A 186 11.61 10.58 -18.10
CA GLU A 186 11.57 9.18 -18.56
C GLU A 186 10.15 8.78 -19.03
N VAL A 187 9.12 9.35 -18.41
CA VAL A 187 7.72 8.97 -18.61
C VAL A 187 7.01 9.81 -19.67
N LEU A 188 7.36 11.09 -19.81
CA LEU A 188 6.76 11.99 -20.80
C LEU A 188 7.59 12.01 -22.07
N PRO A 189 7.00 11.77 -23.25
CA PRO A 189 7.70 11.96 -24.52
C PRO A 189 8.14 13.42 -24.66
N GLU A 190 9.33 13.65 -25.22
CA GLU A 190 9.83 15.00 -25.49
C GLU A 190 8.82 15.78 -26.35
N GLU A 191 8.61 17.07 -26.03
CA GLU A 191 7.68 17.94 -26.76
C GLU A 191 8.03 18.10 -28.26
N SER A 192 9.20 17.62 -28.69
CA SER A 192 9.65 17.56 -30.09
C SER A 192 8.83 16.62 -30.99
N ASP A 193 8.15 15.60 -30.44
CA ASP A 193 7.38 14.64 -31.26
C ASP A 193 5.94 15.09 -31.59
N ARG A 194 5.45 16.18 -30.98
CA ARG A 194 4.14 16.77 -31.32
C ARG A 194 4.18 17.74 -32.49
N SER A 195 5.37 18.03 -33.03
CA SER A 195 5.53 18.87 -34.23
C SER A 195 5.44 18.09 -35.55
N TYR A 196 5.24 16.77 -35.50
CA TYR A 196 5.17 15.89 -36.69
C TYR A 196 3.90 15.03 -36.78
N MET A 197 2.85 15.36 -36.03
CA MET A 197 1.47 14.90 -36.28
C MET A 197 0.57 16.07 -36.61
#